data_AF-A0A928Z5D7-F1
#
_entry.id   AF-A0A928Z5D7-F1
#
_cell.length_a   1.000
_cell.length_b   1.000
_cell.length_c   1.000
_cell.angle_alpha   90.00
_cell.angle_beta   90.00
_cell.angle_gamma   90.00
#
_symmetry.space_group_name_H-M   'P 1'
#
loop_
_entity.id
_entity.type
_entity.pdbx_description
1 polymer ?
#
loop_
_entity_poly.entity_id
_entity_poly.type
_entity_poly.pdbx_seq_one_letter_code
_entity_poly.pdbx_strand_id
1 'polypeptide(L)'
;AGVTAKYTDKFTVVGDLMADVSRWALDEGFDDNLGIRLGKPENRSISKTSSNASQPDIPIELIGILPGSKSLKLTQGMPLSLAIAEGIHRVRPHTRFVIPVAPTLDIETLARFANPQHNPAIRTLGWAEAELKFEADCFGCAEHTANAYLQTRSGLKVYLWTHTPPYDVLSQCRLCLTTVGANTAELGSLAVPMLVLLPTQQLSAMRAWDGLPGLLVNLPVVGSGMAKFINGCAFVWVSRQAEDSRFAWPNIWAGKQIVPELIGRLETEAVARLACDYLENPERLEEMRSCLRQVRGKPGAAQKLARLVADVLA
;
A
#
# COMPACT_ATOMS: atom_id res chain seq x y z
N ALA A 1 4.39 25.44 -2.72
CA ALA A 1 4.40 26.17 -4.01
C ALA A 1 3.31 25.59 -4.88
N GLY A 2 2.31 26.39 -5.26
CA GLY A 2 1.19 25.92 -6.07
C GLY A 2 1.67 25.42 -7.43
N VAL A 3 1.17 24.27 -7.86
CA VAL A 3 1.41 23.74 -9.19
C VAL A 3 0.91 24.77 -10.20
N THR A 4 1.78 25.16 -11.14
CA THR A 4 1.44 26.07 -12.24
C THR A 4 0.24 25.51 -13.00
N ALA A 5 -0.77 26.35 -13.26
CA ALA A 5 -2.06 25.98 -13.85
C ALA A 5 -1.98 25.13 -15.14
N LYS A 6 -0.83 25.16 -15.83
CA LYS A 6 -0.52 24.40 -17.04
C LYS A 6 -0.46 22.87 -16.87
N TYR A 7 -0.40 22.35 -15.63
CA TYR A 7 -0.30 20.90 -15.38
C TYR A 7 -1.51 20.30 -14.65
N THR A 8 -2.45 21.12 -14.19
CA THR A 8 -3.66 20.68 -13.50
C THR A 8 -4.46 19.68 -14.34
N ASP A 9 -4.59 19.94 -15.64
CA ASP A 9 -5.32 19.09 -16.59
C ASP A 9 -4.73 17.68 -16.75
N LYS A 10 -3.41 17.51 -16.55
CA LYS A 10 -2.75 16.20 -16.67
C LYS A 10 -3.05 15.30 -15.47
N PHE A 11 -3.25 15.90 -14.29
CA PHE A 11 -3.56 15.16 -13.08
C PHE A 11 -5.00 14.64 -13.08
N THR A 12 -5.93 15.39 -13.68
CA THR A 12 -7.32 14.99 -13.91
C THR A 12 -7.40 13.77 -14.83
N VAL A 13 -6.56 13.69 -15.88
CA VAL A 13 -6.55 12.57 -16.84
C VAL A 13 -6.19 11.24 -16.16
N VAL A 14 -5.23 11.23 -15.23
CA VAL A 14 -4.86 10.02 -14.48
C VAL A 14 -5.99 9.58 -13.56
N GLY A 15 -6.62 10.52 -12.84
CA GLY A 15 -7.77 10.23 -11.99
C GLY A 15 -8.98 9.72 -12.78
N ASP A 16 -9.25 10.29 -13.97
CA ASP A 16 -10.33 9.87 -14.86
C ASP A 16 -10.08 8.46 -15.42
N LEU A 17 -8.83 8.12 -15.77
CA LEU A 17 -8.46 6.81 -16.31
C LEU A 17 -8.58 5.70 -15.25
N MET A 18 -8.20 6.01 -14.01
CA MET A 18 -8.35 5.06 -12.90
C MET A 18 -9.81 4.91 -12.46
N ALA A 19 -10.64 5.94 -12.65
CA ALA A 19 -12.09 5.85 -12.44
C ALA A 19 -12.76 4.93 -13.48
N ASP A 20 -12.33 4.94 -14.74
CA ASP A 20 -12.81 4.01 -15.78
C ASP A 20 -12.48 2.56 -15.42
N VAL A 21 -11.28 2.29 -14.94
CA VAL A 21 -10.85 0.95 -14.49
C VAL A 21 -11.65 0.47 -13.28
N SER A 22 -11.95 1.38 -12.35
CA SER A 22 -12.79 1.06 -11.18
C SER A 22 -14.24 0.77 -11.56
N ARG A 23 -14.81 1.47 -12.56
CA ARG A 23 -16.18 1.19 -13.03
C ARG A 23 -16.29 -0.17 -13.69
N TRP A 24 -15.29 -0.57 -14.47
CA TRP A 24 -15.28 -1.89 -15.08
C TRP A 24 -15.28 -3.00 -14.02
N ALA A 25 -14.50 -2.83 -12.94
CA ALA A 25 -14.50 -3.75 -11.80
C ALA A 25 -15.84 -3.82 -11.04
N LEU A 26 -16.61 -2.71 -11.01
CA LEU A 26 -17.93 -2.67 -10.37
C LEU A 26 -19.04 -3.21 -11.29
N ASP A 27 -18.95 -2.99 -12.61
CA ASP A 27 -19.93 -3.43 -13.61
C ASP A 27 -19.87 -4.96 -13.87
N GLU A 28 -18.77 -5.65 -13.53
CA GLU A 28 -18.68 -7.12 -13.55
C GLU A 28 -19.38 -7.82 -12.37
N GLY A 29 -20.18 -7.10 -11.57
CA GLY A 29 -21.15 -7.72 -10.65
C GLY A 29 -20.60 -8.07 -9.26
N PHE A 30 -19.72 -7.24 -8.70
CA PHE A 30 -19.29 -7.39 -7.30
C PHE A 30 -20.39 -6.90 -6.34
N ASP A 31 -21.11 -7.85 -5.75
CA ASP A 31 -22.00 -7.62 -4.61
C ASP A 31 -21.14 -7.39 -3.35
N ASP A 32 -21.25 -6.23 -2.73
CA ASP A 32 -20.54 -5.84 -1.49
C ASP A 32 -20.74 -6.85 -0.33
N ASN A 33 -21.69 -7.79 -0.46
CA ASN A 33 -21.99 -8.83 0.53
C ASN A 33 -21.26 -10.17 0.34
N LEU A 34 -20.47 -10.39 -0.73
CA LEU A 34 -19.69 -11.61 -0.92
C LEU A 34 -18.26 -11.46 -0.33
N GLY A 35 -18.19 -11.30 1.00
CA GLY A 35 -16.93 -11.13 1.71
C GLY A 35 -15.96 -12.31 1.54
N ILE A 36 -14.65 -12.03 1.63
CA ILE A 36 -13.60 -13.03 1.71
C ILE A 36 -13.90 -14.03 2.83
N ARG A 37 -13.75 -15.31 2.53
CA ARG A 37 -13.95 -16.43 3.45
C ARG A 37 -12.62 -17.17 3.65
N LEU A 38 -12.47 -17.81 4.81
CA LEU A 38 -11.57 -18.97 4.90
C LEU A 38 -12.40 -20.18 4.54
N GLY A 39 -11.95 -20.92 3.53
CA GLY A 39 -12.61 -22.15 3.11
C GLY A 39 -11.60 -23.18 2.62
N LYS A 40 -12.00 -24.44 2.69
CA LYS A 40 -11.35 -25.51 1.92
C LYS A 40 -11.62 -25.27 0.44
N PRO A 41 -10.70 -25.62 -0.49
CA PRO A 41 -11.02 -25.62 -1.90
C PRO A 41 -12.14 -26.63 -2.17
N GLU A 42 -13.37 -26.16 -2.36
CA GLU A 42 -14.49 -27.05 -2.66
C GLU A 42 -14.39 -27.55 -4.11
N ASN A 43 -14.19 -28.85 -4.22
CA ASN A 43 -14.33 -29.59 -5.46
C ASN A 43 -15.79 -29.48 -5.92
N ARG A 44 -16.07 -28.75 -7.01
CA ARG A 44 -17.41 -28.66 -7.61
C ARG A 44 -17.87 -30.06 -8.02
N SER A 45 -18.61 -30.72 -7.13
CA SER A 45 -19.49 -31.82 -7.47
C SER A 45 -20.81 -31.62 -6.72
N ILE A 46 -21.87 -31.48 -7.50
CA ILE A 46 -23.23 -31.31 -7.01
C ILE A 46 -23.61 -32.58 -6.24
N SER A 47 -23.73 -32.51 -4.93
CA SER A 47 -24.65 -33.39 -4.21
C SER A 47 -25.18 -32.70 -2.95
N LYS A 48 -26.51 -32.64 -2.87
CA LYS A 48 -27.28 -32.21 -1.70
C LYS A 48 -27.00 -33.18 -0.56
N THR A 49 -26.63 -32.70 0.63
CA THR A 49 -27.36 -32.91 1.90
C THR A 49 -26.52 -32.51 3.12
N SER A 50 -27.24 -32.06 4.15
CA SER A 50 -26.89 -32.02 5.59
C SER A 50 -26.07 -30.83 6.12
N SER A 51 -26.83 -29.83 6.57
CA SER A 51 -26.75 -29.19 7.90
C SER A 51 -25.45 -29.35 8.70
N ASN A 52 -24.76 -28.23 8.91
CA ASN A 52 -24.30 -27.87 10.24
C ASN A 52 -24.22 -26.34 10.39
N ALA A 53 -24.65 -25.90 11.57
CA ALA A 53 -24.96 -24.52 11.93
C ALA A 53 -23.88 -23.51 11.51
N SER A 54 -24.28 -22.57 10.67
CA SER A 54 -23.53 -21.37 10.32
C SER A 54 -23.34 -20.51 11.57
N GLN A 55 -22.10 -20.42 12.05
CA GLN A 55 -21.70 -19.30 12.89
C GLN A 55 -21.96 -18.01 12.09
N PRO A 56 -22.49 -16.95 12.72
CA PRO A 56 -22.72 -15.70 12.01
C PRO A 56 -21.39 -15.17 11.48
N ASP A 57 -21.31 -14.95 10.16
CA ASP A 57 -20.15 -14.39 9.46
C ASP A 57 -19.84 -12.99 10.05
N ILE A 58 -18.92 -12.92 11.01
CA ILE A 58 -18.34 -11.64 11.43
C ILE A 58 -17.53 -11.12 10.24
N PRO A 59 -17.81 -9.91 9.72
CA PRO A 59 -17.04 -9.35 8.62
C PRO A 59 -15.55 -9.33 8.99
N ILE A 60 -14.73 -9.96 8.15
CA ILE A 60 -13.29 -10.08 8.39
C ILE A 60 -12.66 -8.69 8.29
N GLU A 61 -12.02 -8.23 9.36
CA GLU A 61 -11.22 -7.00 9.32
C GLU A 61 -9.95 -7.26 8.51
N LEU A 62 -9.91 -6.76 7.28
CA LEU A 62 -8.81 -6.95 6.35
C LEU A 62 -8.01 -5.66 6.14
N ILE A 63 -6.68 -5.76 6.23
CA ILE A 63 -5.75 -4.68 5.92
C ILE A 63 -4.90 -5.07 4.71
N GLY A 64 -4.91 -4.20 3.69
CA GLY A 64 -4.02 -4.33 2.53
C GLY A 64 -2.63 -3.77 2.84
N ILE A 65 -1.57 -4.46 2.39
CA ILE A 65 -0.19 -4.00 2.49
C ILE A 65 0.37 -3.89 1.07
N LEU A 66 0.72 -2.67 0.66
CA LEU A 66 1.19 -2.36 -0.68
C LEU A 66 2.60 -1.75 -0.63
N PRO A 67 3.65 -2.58 -0.42
CA PRO A 67 5.02 -2.12 -0.20
C PRO A 67 5.69 -1.59 -1.49
N GLY A 68 5.00 -1.70 -2.63
CA GLY A 68 5.49 -1.34 -3.96
C GLY A 68 5.95 -2.56 -4.75
N SER A 69 6.37 -2.34 -6.01
CA SER A 69 6.83 -3.41 -6.92
C SER A 69 8.30 -3.31 -7.28
N LYS A 70 8.96 -2.19 -6.97
CA LYS A 70 10.36 -1.94 -7.30
C LYS A 70 11.25 -2.33 -6.14
N SER A 71 12.39 -2.97 -6.43
CA SER A 71 13.33 -3.47 -5.42
C SER A 71 13.70 -2.44 -4.36
N LEU A 72 14.00 -1.19 -4.76
CA LEU A 72 14.36 -0.13 -3.81
C LEU A 72 13.23 0.18 -2.80
N LYS A 73 11.97 0.12 -3.23
CA LYS A 73 10.82 0.31 -2.34
C LYS A 73 10.62 -0.92 -1.46
N LEU A 74 10.73 -2.11 -2.04
CA LEU A 74 10.53 -3.37 -1.35
C LEU A 74 11.58 -3.61 -0.24
N THR A 75 12.85 -3.25 -0.46
CA THR A 75 13.93 -3.39 0.52
C THR A 75 13.59 -2.77 1.87
N GLN A 76 12.93 -1.61 1.89
CA GLN A 76 12.54 -0.93 3.12
C GLN A 76 11.07 -1.17 3.47
N GLY A 77 10.19 -1.09 2.48
CA GLY A 77 8.74 -1.14 2.63
C GLY A 77 8.24 -2.50 3.10
N MET A 78 8.84 -3.61 2.64
CA MET A 78 8.43 -4.95 3.06
C MET A 78 8.65 -5.17 4.56
N PRO A 79 9.88 -5.12 5.11
CA PRO A 79 10.09 -5.39 6.54
C PRO A 79 9.43 -4.34 7.45
N LEU A 80 9.36 -3.08 7.03
CA LEU A 80 8.66 -2.04 7.78
C LEU A 80 7.16 -2.34 7.91
N SER A 81 6.50 -2.67 6.79
CA SER A 81 5.06 -2.94 6.80
C SER A 81 4.70 -4.21 7.57
N LEU A 82 5.55 -5.26 7.49
CA LEU A 82 5.41 -6.45 8.32
C LEU A 82 5.51 -6.12 9.82
N ALA A 83 6.47 -5.29 10.23
CA ALA A 83 6.63 -4.89 11.63
C ALA A 83 5.43 -4.07 12.14
N ILE A 84 4.87 -3.19 11.30
CA ILE A 84 3.64 -2.46 11.62
C ILE A 84 2.47 -3.44 11.77
N ALA A 85 2.35 -4.40 10.85
CA ALA A 85 1.30 -5.43 10.89
C ALA A 85 1.39 -6.29 12.15
N GLU A 86 2.60 -6.67 12.61
CA GLU A 86 2.78 -7.35 13.90
C GLU A 86 2.30 -6.50 15.08
N GLY A 87 2.57 -5.20 15.04
CA GLY A 87 2.10 -4.24 16.04
C GLY A 87 0.56 -4.15 16.09
N ILE A 88 -0.08 -4.07 14.92
CA ILE A 88 -1.55 -4.05 14.80
C ILE A 88 -2.14 -5.36 15.30
N HIS A 89 -1.62 -6.50 14.82
CA HIS A 89 -2.13 -7.83 15.17
C HIS A 89 -2.04 -8.14 16.67
N ARG A 90 -1.01 -7.62 17.36
CA ARG A 90 -0.88 -7.76 18.81
C ARG A 90 -2.04 -7.11 19.58
N VAL A 91 -2.54 -5.98 19.09
CA VAL A 91 -3.68 -5.26 19.69
C VAL A 91 -5.01 -5.80 19.16
N ARG A 92 -5.04 -6.22 17.90
CA ARG A 92 -6.23 -6.71 17.19
C ARG A 92 -5.94 -8.10 16.56
N PRO A 93 -6.01 -9.19 17.34
CA PRO A 93 -5.67 -10.53 16.85
C PRO A 93 -6.59 -11.08 15.76
N HIS A 94 -7.76 -10.47 15.57
CA HIS A 94 -8.73 -10.85 14.52
C HIS A 94 -8.43 -10.19 13.17
N THR A 95 -7.59 -9.14 13.14
CA THR A 95 -7.19 -8.45 11.91
C THR A 95 -6.36 -9.36 11.02
N ARG A 96 -6.69 -9.37 9.73
CA ARG A 96 -5.97 -10.11 8.70
C ARG A 96 -5.27 -9.17 7.75
N PHE A 97 -4.25 -9.69 7.09
CA PHE A 97 -3.38 -8.91 6.23
C PHE A 97 -3.19 -9.61 4.89
N VAL A 98 -3.16 -8.81 3.83
CA VAL A 98 -2.95 -9.28 2.47
C VAL A 98 -2.00 -8.35 1.70
N ILE A 99 -1.12 -8.93 0.91
CA ILE A 99 -0.26 -8.22 -0.04
C ILE A 99 -0.69 -8.62 -1.45
N PRO A 100 -1.29 -7.71 -2.23
CA PRO A 100 -1.39 -7.86 -3.68
C PRO A 100 0.01 -7.91 -4.30
N VAL A 101 0.31 -9.02 -4.95
CA VAL A 101 1.59 -9.26 -5.63
C VAL A 101 1.53 -8.59 -6.99
N ALA A 102 2.48 -7.70 -7.28
CA ALA A 102 2.53 -7.02 -8.56
C ALA A 102 2.76 -8.04 -9.70
N PRO A 103 2.16 -7.87 -10.89
CA PRO A 103 2.26 -8.84 -11.99
C PRO A 103 3.69 -9.02 -12.54
N THR A 104 4.58 -8.09 -12.22
CA THR A 104 6.00 -8.14 -12.61
C THR A 104 6.87 -8.88 -11.61
N LEU A 105 6.29 -9.47 -10.56
CA LEU A 105 7.01 -10.05 -9.43
C LEU A 105 6.39 -11.40 -9.03
N ASP A 106 7.22 -12.42 -8.87
CA ASP A 106 6.81 -13.70 -8.29
C ASP A 106 6.88 -13.68 -6.75
N ILE A 107 6.17 -14.62 -6.12
CA ILE A 107 6.05 -14.69 -4.66
C ILE A 107 7.38 -15.02 -3.97
N GLU A 108 8.24 -15.80 -4.62
CA GLU A 108 9.56 -16.17 -4.13
C GLU A 108 10.49 -14.95 -4.07
N THR A 109 10.50 -14.14 -5.12
CA THR A 109 11.27 -12.89 -5.21
C THR A 109 10.74 -11.86 -4.24
N LEU A 110 9.42 -11.75 -4.09
CA LEU A 110 8.82 -10.90 -3.05
C LEU A 110 9.27 -11.33 -1.65
N ALA A 111 9.24 -12.64 -1.35
CA ALA A 111 9.63 -13.19 -0.05
C ALA A 111 11.10 -12.92 0.30
N ARG A 112 11.99 -12.83 -0.69
CA ARG A 112 13.40 -12.45 -0.45
C ARG A 112 13.54 -11.09 0.25
N PHE A 113 12.63 -10.14 -0.01
CA PHE A 113 12.67 -8.84 0.67
C PHE A 113 12.27 -8.91 2.16
N ALA A 114 11.62 -9.99 2.59
CA ALA A 114 11.31 -10.26 3.99
C ALA A 114 12.34 -11.17 4.68
N ASN A 115 13.33 -11.69 3.96
CA ASN A 115 14.32 -12.62 4.48
C ASN A 115 15.65 -11.90 4.81
N PRO A 116 16.16 -11.97 6.05
CA PRO A 116 17.37 -11.26 6.48
C PRO A 116 18.66 -11.74 5.82
N GLN A 117 18.66 -12.90 5.14
CA GLN A 117 19.79 -13.38 4.34
C GLN A 117 19.90 -12.63 3.01
N HIS A 118 18.76 -12.18 2.46
CA HIS A 118 18.70 -11.48 1.18
C HIS A 118 18.50 -9.97 1.34
N ASN A 119 17.95 -9.53 2.47
CA ASN A 119 17.73 -8.14 2.81
C ASN A 119 18.42 -7.77 4.14
N PRO A 120 19.69 -7.30 4.09
CA PRO A 120 20.43 -6.91 5.29
C PRO A 120 19.79 -5.75 6.08
N ALA A 121 18.94 -4.95 5.43
CA ALA A 121 18.24 -3.82 6.06
C ALA A 121 17.43 -4.23 7.29
N ILE A 122 16.89 -5.46 7.27
CA ILE A 122 16.08 -6.03 8.34
C ILE A 122 16.86 -6.05 9.65
N ARG A 123 18.11 -6.55 9.61
CA ARG A 123 18.97 -6.62 10.79
C ARG A 123 19.39 -5.24 11.28
N THR A 124 19.72 -4.35 10.35
CA THR A 124 20.18 -2.99 10.67
C THR A 124 19.09 -2.14 11.32
N LEU A 125 17.84 -2.30 10.89
CA LEU A 125 16.70 -1.50 11.34
C LEU A 125 15.88 -2.18 12.44
N GLY A 126 16.14 -3.46 12.72
CA GLY A 126 15.42 -4.23 13.73
C GLY A 126 13.96 -4.49 13.38
N TRP A 127 13.64 -4.53 12.08
CA TRP A 127 12.27 -4.75 11.60
C TRP A 127 11.97 -6.23 11.40
N ALA A 128 10.70 -6.52 11.13
CA ALA A 128 10.19 -7.88 11.02
C ALA A 128 10.75 -8.58 9.79
N GLU A 129 11.03 -9.87 9.97
CA GLU A 129 11.30 -10.82 8.89
C GLU A 129 10.14 -11.80 8.74
N ALA A 130 10.07 -12.44 7.58
CA ALA A 130 9.09 -13.48 7.32
C ALA A 130 9.62 -14.57 6.39
N GLU A 131 8.99 -15.73 6.47
CA GLU A 131 9.22 -16.89 5.62
C GLU A 131 7.99 -17.15 4.74
N LEU A 132 8.22 -17.49 3.47
CA LEU A 132 7.15 -17.90 2.56
C LEU A 132 6.66 -19.30 2.95
N LYS A 133 5.35 -19.43 3.16
CA LYS A 133 4.68 -20.69 3.46
C LYS A 133 3.41 -20.82 2.64
N PHE A 134 2.91 -22.05 2.62
CA PHE A 134 1.69 -22.44 1.93
C PHE A 134 0.74 -23.10 2.93
N GLU A 135 -0.56 -22.88 2.76
CA GLU A 135 -1.60 -23.60 3.50
C GLU A 135 -2.57 -24.33 2.58
N ALA A 136 -3.17 -25.39 3.11
CA ALA A 136 -4.16 -26.20 2.40
C ALA A 136 -5.52 -25.51 2.32
N ASP A 137 -5.89 -24.78 3.38
CA ASP A 137 -7.05 -23.89 3.37
C ASP A 137 -6.68 -22.60 2.64
N CYS A 138 -7.64 -21.98 1.97
CA CYS A 138 -7.36 -20.84 1.13
C CYS A 138 -8.09 -19.58 1.64
N PHE A 139 -7.37 -18.45 1.62
CA PHE A 139 -7.91 -17.13 1.93
C PHE A 139 -8.39 -16.47 0.65
N GLY A 140 -9.68 -16.16 0.53
CA GLY A 140 -10.16 -15.44 -0.65
C GLY A 140 -11.67 -15.43 -0.81
N CYS A 141 -12.13 -15.06 -2.01
CA CYS A 141 -13.53 -15.12 -2.39
C CYS A 141 -13.84 -16.41 -3.14
N ALA A 142 -15.09 -16.58 -3.58
CA ALA A 142 -15.52 -17.77 -4.31
C ALA A 142 -14.75 -17.98 -5.64
N GLU A 143 -14.21 -16.92 -6.22
CA GLU A 143 -13.59 -16.90 -7.55
C GLU A 143 -12.06 -16.93 -7.48
N HIS A 144 -11.48 -16.29 -6.48
CA HIS A 144 -10.04 -16.13 -6.32
C HIS A 144 -9.61 -16.44 -4.90
N THR A 145 -8.52 -17.20 -4.77
CA THR A 145 -8.02 -17.63 -3.47
C THR A 145 -6.50 -17.58 -3.42
N ALA A 146 -5.97 -17.14 -2.28
CA ALA A 146 -4.56 -17.18 -1.92
C ALA A 146 -4.29 -18.36 -0.97
N ASN A 147 -3.35 -19.21 -1.33
CA ASN A 147 -2.82 -20.29 -0.48
C ASN A 147 -1.39 -20.00 0.01
N ALA A 148 -0.72 -19.01 -0.57
CA ALA A 148 0.61 -18.56 -0.16
C ALA A 148 0.51 -17.41 0.84
N TYR A 149 1.40 -17.39 1.83
CA TYR A 149 1.49 -16.33 2.83
C TYR A 149 2.93 -16.15 3.32
N LEU A 150 3.25 -14.94 3.77
CA LEU A 150 4.44 -14.66 4.57
C LEU A 150 4.11 -14.87 6.05
N GLN A 151 4.87 -15.71 6.74
CA GLN A 151 4.77 -15.89 8.18
C GLN A 151 5.91 -15.20 8.90
N THR A 152 5.60 -14.28 9.80
CA THR A 152 6.61 -13.62 10.63
C THR A 152 6.99 -14.46 11.84
N ARG A 153 8.04 -14.07 12.58
CA ARG A 153 8.47 -14.75 13.82
C ARG A 153 7.41 -14.75 14.92
N SER A 154 6.55 -13.73 14.98
CA SER A 154 5.44 -13.70 15.95
C SER A 154 4.30 -14.67 15.59
N GLY A 155 4.36 -15.32 14.43
CA GLY A 155 3.33 -16.21 13.93
C GLY A 155 2.28 -15.52 13.05
N LEU A 156 2.36 -14.19 12.90
CA LEU A 156 1.47 -13.43 12.02
C LEU A 156 1.56 -13.97 10.58
N LYS A 157 0.40 -14.22 9.98
CA LYS A 157 0.26 -14.58 8.57
C LYS A 157 -0.16 -13.36 7.76
N VAL A 158 0.54 -13.12 6.65
CA VAL A 158 0.21 -12.10 5.66
C VAL A 158 0.03 -12.78 4.31
N TYR A 159 -1.21 -12.88 3.83
CA TYR A 159 -1.55 -13.61 2.61
C TYR A 159 -1.03 -12.91 1.35
N LEU A 160 -0.63 -13.69 0.35
CA LEU A 160 -0.13 -13.19 -0.93
C LEU A 160 -1.19 -13.37 -2.01
N TRP A 161 -1.75 -12.26 -2.49
CA TRP A 161 -2.78 -12.27 -3.52
C TRP A 161 -2.17 -12.08 -4.90
N THR A 162 -2.20 -13.12 -5.73
CA THR A 162 -1.54 -13.14 -7.04
C THR A 162 -2.47 -12.79 -8.20
N HIS A 163 -3.79 -12.76 -7.97
CA HIS A 163 -4.75 -12.36 -9.00
C HIS A 163 -4.58 -10.86 -9.32
N THR A 164 -4.57 -10.54 -10.62
CA THR A 164 -4.38 -9.17 -11.13
C THR A 164 -5.44 -8.88 -12.20
N PRO A 165 -6.17 -7.76 -12.10
CA PRO A 165 -6.03 -6.71 -11.09
C PRO A 165 -6.62 -7.11 -9.72
N PRO A 166 -6.04 -6.65 -8.60
CA PRO A 166 -6.44 -7.08 -7.25
C PRO A 166 -7.63 -6.28 -6.68
N TYR A 167 -8.55 -5.82 -7.53
CA TYR A 167 -9.64 -4.93 -7.11
C TYR A 167 -10.65 -5.63 -6.20
N ASP A 168 -10.84 -6.93 -6.42
CA ASP A 168 -11.67 -7.81 -5.61
C ASP A 168 -11.23 -7.84 -4.14
N VAL A 169 -9.93 -7.98 -3.87
CA VAL A 169 -9.39 -8.03 -2.51
C VAL A 169 -9.20 -6.63 -1.92
N LEU A 170 -8.82 -5.64 -2.75
CA LEU A 170 -8.55 -4.28 -2.29
C LEU A 170 -9.82 -3.54 -1.87
N SER A 171 -10.94 -3.72 -2.58
CA SER A 171 -12.23 -3.10 -2.24
C SER A 171 -12.74 -3.52 -0.86
N GLN A 172 -12.36 -4.73 -0.42
CA GLN A 172 -12.73 -5.30 0.87
C GLN A 172 -11.81 -4.84 2.02
N CYS A 173 -10.68 -4.19 1.71
CA CYS A 173 -9.76 -3.73 2.74
C CYS A 173 -10.38 -2.56 3.52
N ARG A 174 -10.35 -2.68 4.85
CA ARG A 174 -10.81 -1.64 5.77
C ARG A 174 -9.88 -0.43 5.76
N LEU A 175 -8.58 -0.71 5.65
CA LEU A 175 -7.47 0.23 5.62
C LEU A 175 -6.31 -0.40 4.84
N CYS A 176 -5.51 0.39 4.13
CA CYS A 176 -4.30 -0.05 3.46
C CYS A 176 -3.05 0.66 3.99
N LEU A 177 -1.96 -0.08 4.20
CA LEU A 177 -0.62 0.47 4.41
C LEU A 177 0.08 0.48 3.04
N THR A 178 0.44 1.66 2.53
CA THR A 178 1.02 1.76 1.17
C THR A 178 2.21 2.69 1.13
N THR A 179 3.07 2.51 0.14
CA THR A 179 4.06 3.54 -0.25
C THR A 179 3.47 4.45 -1.34
N VAL A 180 4.11 5.61 -1.58
CA VAL A 180 3.71 6.50 -2.69
C VAL A 180 3.94 5.87 -4.07
N GLY A 181 3.04 6.14 -5.01
CA GLY A 181 3.11 5.64 -6.38
C GLY A 181 1.74 5.22 -6.92
N ALA A 182 1.73 4.38 -7.95
CA ALA A 182 0.51 3.91 -8.61
C ALA A 182 -0.53 3.34 -7.62
N ASN A 183 -0.07 2.60 -6.61
CA ASN A 183 -0.90 2.06 -5.52
C ASN A 183 -1.80 3.13 -4.87
N THR A 184 -1.30 4.35 -4.65
CA THR A 184 -2.11 5.42 -4.04
C THR A 184 -3.21 5.95 -4.98
N ALA A 185 -2.97 5.93 -6.29
CA ALA A 185 -4.00 6.31 -7.28
C ALA A 185 -5.07 5.22 -7.39
N GLU A 186 -4.65 3.95 -7.40
CA GLU A 186 -5.51 2.78 -7.45
C GLU A 186 -6.44 2.74 -6.23
N LEU A 187 -5.87 2.78 -5.02
CA LEU A 187 -6.65 2.83 -3.77
C LEU A 187 -7.55 4.07 -3.71
N GLY A 188 -7.08 5.22 -4.20
CA GLY A 188 -7.88 6.44 -4.24
C GLY A 188 -9.11 6.31 -5.14
N SER A 189 -8.98 5.59 -6.25
CA SER A 189 -10.07 5.39 -7.22
C SER A 189 -11.11 4.37 -6.72
N LEU A 190 -10.63 3.34 -6.01
CA LEU A 190 -11.47 2.39 -5.26
C LEU A 190 -12.08 3.00 -3.98
N ALA A 191 -11.67 4.21 -3.61
CA ALA A 191 -12.04 4.86 -2.34
C ALA A 191 -11.73 4.02 -1.09
N VAL A 192 -10.59 3.32 -1.12
CA VAL A 192 -10.11 2.51 0.00
C VAL A 192 -9.25 3.39 0.92
N PRO A 193 -9.56 3.49 2.23
CA PRO A 193 -8.74 4.25 3.17
C PRO A 193 -7.30 3.76 3.20
N MET A 194 -6.34 4.67 3.38
CA MET A 194 -4.92 4.30 3.36
C MET A 194 -4.06 5.16 4.29
N LEU A 195 -3.00 4.57 4.85
CA LEU A 195 -1.87 5.27 5.44
C LEU A 195 -0.69 5.19 4.49
N VAL A 196 -0.14 6.34 4.11
CA VAL A 196 0.96 6.43 3.15
C VAL A 196 2.28 6.55 3.89
N LEU A 197 3.13 5.53 3.73
CA LEU A 197 4.41 5.40 4.41
C LEU A 197 5.54 5.92 3.52
N LEU A 198 6.25 6.93 4.02
CA LEU A 198 7.39 7.58 3.37
C LEU A 198 8.63 7.52 4.29
N PRO A 199 9.20 6.32 4.49
CA PRO A 199 10.23 6.11 5.48
C PRO A 199 11.59 6.65 5.01
N THR A 200 12.22 7.54 5.78
CA THR A 200 13.52 8.17 5.43
C THR A 200 14.75 7.51 6.06
N GLN A 201 14.56 6.43 6.83
CA GLN A 201 15.62 5.74 7.58
C GLN A 201 16.76 5.25 6.69
N GLN A 202 16.48 4.88 5.43
CA GLN A 202 17.50 4.48 4.46
C GLN A 202 17.97 5.60 3.51
N LEU A 203 17.46 6.84 3.60
CA LEU A 203 18.13 7.97 2.93
C LEU A 203 19.56 8.16 3.46
N SER A 204 19.83 7.68 4.68
CA SER A 204 21.18 7.60 5.24
C SER A 204 22.00 6.42 4.70
N ALA A 205 21.37 5.38 4.15
CA ALA A 205 22.02 4.30 3.39
C ALA A 205 22.22 4.69 1.91
N MET A 206 21.42 5.62 1.39
CA MET A 206 21.78 6.44 0.22
C MET A 206 22.94 7.41 0.51
N ARG A 207 23.63 7.33 1.67
CA ARG A 207 25.01 7.83 1.76
C ARG A 207 26.00 6.92 1.03
N ALA A 208 25.57 5.76 0.54
CA ALA A 208 26.24 5.02 -0.52
C ALA A 208 25.75 5.49 -1.91
N TRP A 209 25.81 6.79 -2.20
CA TRP A 209 25.87 7.22 -3.60
C TRP A 209 27.22 6.77 -4.14
N ASP A 210 27.23 5.70 -4.93
CA ASP A 210 28.34 5.42 -5.84
C ASP A 210 28.33 6.49 -6.93
N GLY A 211 29.14 7.54 -6.74
CA GLY A 211 29.28 8.66 -7.67
C GLY A 211 29.85 9.94 -7.03
N LEU A 212 29.86 11.03 -7.81
CA LEU A 212 30.44 12.34 -7.48
C LEU A 212 30.15 12.86 -6.04
N PRO A 213 28.97 12.66 -5.44
CA PRO A 213 28.70 13.08 -4.06
C PRO A 213 29.34 12.20 -2.98
N GLY A 214 29.57 10.91 -3.26
CA GLY A 214 30.38 10.04 -2.40
C GLY A 214 31.85 10.46 -2.38
N LEU A 215 32.34 11.02 -3.49
CA LEU A 215 33.68 11.60 -3.58
C LEU A 215 33.81 12.91 -2.76
N LEU A 216 32.74 13.72 -2.71
CA LEU A 216 32.69 14.96 -1.91
C LEU A 216 32.64 14.70 -0.40
N VAL A 217 32.01 13.60 0.03
CA VAL A 217 31.91 13.21 1.45
C VAL A 217 33.21 12.57 1.96
N ASN A 218 34.00 11.93 1.09
CA ASN A 218 35.30 11.35 1.44
C ASN A 218 36.47 12.34 1.36
N LEU A 219 36.25 13.63 1.08
CA LEU A 219 37.30 14.64 1.24
C LEU A 219 37.54 14.87 2.74
N PRO A 220 38.75 14.59 3.28
CA PRO A 220 39.05 14.64 4.72
C PRO A 220 39.01 16.05 5.34
N VAL A 221 38.50 17.05 4.62
CA VAL A 221 38.53 18.48 4.96
C VAL A 221 37.12 19.08 5.04
N VAL A 222 36.04 18.32 4.78
CA VAL A 222 34.66 18.84 4.97
C VAL A 222 34.28 18.68 6.44
N GLY A 223 34.58 19.72 7.23
CA GLY A 223 34.45 19.73 8.68
C GLY A 223 33.04 19.38 9.20
N SER A 224 33.00 18.92 10.46
CA SER A 224 31.78 18.56 11.21
C SER A 224 30.68 19.62 11.21
N GLY A 225 31.00 20.89 10.93
CA GLY A 225 30.05 21.99 10.75
C GLY A 225 29.22 21.90 9.46
N MET A 226 29.82 21.53 8.32
CA MET A 226 29.10 21.42 7.04
C MET A 226 28.15 20.22 7.04
N ALA A 227 28.56 19.10 7.63
CA ALA A 227 27.69 17.93 7.82
C ALA A 227 26.48 18.24 8.72
N LYS A 228 26.67 19.02 9.78
CA LYS A 228 25.59 19.52 10.64
C LYS A 228 24.65 20.47 9.88
N PHE A 229 25.20 21.34 9.02
CA PHE A 229 24.41 22.22 8.18
C PHE A 229 23.57 21.45 7.15
N ILE A 230 24.17 20.51 6.42
CA ILE A 230 23.46 19.67 5.43
C ILE A 230 22.39 18.82 6.10
N ASN A 231 22.70 18.16 7.23
CA ASN A 231 21.70 17.39 7.99
C ASN A 231 20.61 18.29 8.57
N GLY A 232 20.95 19.51 9.01
CA GLY A 232 19.99 20.51 9.48
C GLY A 232 19.06 21.00 8.36
N CYS A 233 19.60 21.26 7.17
CA CYS A 233 18.81 21.61 5.99
C CYS A 233 17.92 20.46 5.52
N ALA A 234 18.42 19.23 5.53
CA ALA A 234 17.61 18.04 5.23
C ALA A 234 16.50 17.84 6.26
N PHE A 235 16.81 18.02 7.55
CA PHE A 235 15.82 17.96 8.63
C PHE A 235 14.74 19.05 8.47
N VAL A 236 15.14 20.31 8.27
CA VAL A 236 14.21 21.42 8.01
C VAL A 236 13.39 21.17 6.74
N TRP A 237 13.99 20.62 5.69
CA TRP A 237 13.28 20.28 4.45
C TRP A 237 12.25 19.17 4.69
N VAL A 238 12.62 18.10 5.39
CA VAL A 238 11.69 17.02 5.77
C VAL A 238 10.57 17.54 6.67
N SER A 239 10.88 18.34 7.68
CA SER A 239 9.87 18.89 8.60
C SER A 239 8.90 19.83 7.89
N ARG A 240 9.39 20.68 6.96
CA ARG A 240 8.53 21.56 6.15
C ARG A 240 7.71 20.79 5.11
N GLN A 241 8.25 19.69 4.58
CA GLN A 241 7.52 18.80 3.69
C GLN A 241 6.43 18.03 4.45
N ALA A 242 6.67 17.65 5.71
CA ALA A 242 5.71 16.87 6.50
C ALA A 242 4.37 17.60 6.73
N GLU A 243 4.40 18.92 6.98
CA GLU A 243 3.20 19.71 7.31
C GLU A 243 2.24 19.98 6.13
N ASP A 244 2.72 19.99 4.88
CA ASP A 244 1.91 20.19 3.66
C ASP A 244 2.24 19.14 2.59
N SER A 245 2.57 17.92 3.04
CA SER A 245 2.93 16.81 2.16
C SER A 245 1.75 16.38 1.30
N ARG A 246 2.00 16.37 0.00
CA ARG A 246 1.05 15.93 -1.04
C ARG A 246 1.81 15.08 -2.05
N PHE A 247 2.33 13.94 -1.60
CA PHE A 247 3.01 12.97 -2.45
C PHE A 247 2.07 11.87 -2.94
N ALA A 248 1.05 11.53 -2.15
CA ALA A 248 0.04 10.56 -2.54
C ALA A 248 -0.90 11.17 -3.59
N TRP A 249 -1.24 10.39 -4.61
CA TRP A 249 -2.13 10.84 -5.68
C TRP A 249 -3.44 11.47 -5.18
N PRO A 250 -4.15 10.90 -4.20
CA PRO A 250 -5.39 11.50 -3.70
C PRO A 250 -5.19 12.89 -3.09
N ASN A 251 -4.08 13.12 -2.38
CA ASN A 251 -3.77 14.42 -1.79
C ASN A 251 -3.37 15.46 -2.85
N ILE A 252 -2.68 15.02 -3.91
CA ILE A 252 -2.37 15.86 -5.08
C ILE A 252 -3.66 16.29 -5.77
N TRP A 253 -4.57 15.34 -6.04
CA TRP A 253 -5.86 15.60 -6.70
C TRP A 253 -6.77 16.51 -5.86
N ALA A 254 -6.79 16.30 -4.54
CA ALA A 254 -7.59 17.10 -3.60
C ALA A 254 -7.03 18.52 -3.39
N GLY A 255 -5.74 18.73 -3.69
CA GLY A 255 -5.02 19.94 -3.31
C GLY A 255 -4.83 20.12 -1.79
N LYS A 256 -5.26 19.15 -0.97
CA LYS A 256 -5.17 19.13 0.49
C LYS A 256 -4.93 17.70 0.98
N GLN A 257 -4.46 17.54 2.21
CA GLN A 257 -4.28 16.23 2.81
C GLN A 257 -5.63 15.60 3.19
N ILE A 258 -6.06 14.61 2.40
CA ILE A 258 -7.25 13.79 2.66
C ILE A 258 -6.90 12.37 3.13
N VAL A 259 -5.66 11.92 2.89
CA VAL A 259 -5.09 10.69 3.45
C VAL A 259 -3.79 11.00 4.21
N PRO A 260 -3.50 10.32 5.34
CA PRO A 260 -2.29 10.56 6.11
C PRO A 260 -1.03 10.19 5.34
N GLU A 261 -0.05 11.08 5.32
CA GLU A 261 1.30 10.85 4.78
C GLU A 261 2.31 10.89 5.93
N LEU A 262 2.84 9.73 6.28
CA LEU A 262 3.79 9.56 7.38
C LEU A 262 5.20 9.61 6.81
N ILE A 263 5.86 10.75 6.98
CA ILE A 263 7.21 11.00 6.45
C ILE A 263 8.22 11.01 7.59
N GLY A 264 9.37 10.38 7.34
CA GLY A 264 10.52 10.50 8.23
C GLY A 264 10.94 9.16 8.82
N ARG A 265 11.52 9.22 10.02
CA ARG A 265 11.82 8.01 10.81
C ARG A 265 10.54 7.48 11.43
N LEU A 266 9.87 6.60 10.69
CA LEU A 266 8.69 5.87 11.13
C LEU A 266 9.04 4.85 12.23
N GLU A 267 8.46 5.06 13.40
CA GLU A 267 8.43 4.06 14.48
C GLU A 267 7.24 3.13 14.26
N THR A 268 7.51 1.84 14.16
CA THR A 268 6.53 0.80 13.81
C THR A 268 5.33 0.77 14.75
N GLU A 269 5.58 0.94 16.05
CA GLU A 269 4.57 0.96 17.10
C GLU A 269 3.70 2.21 17.04
N ALA A 270 4.27 3.36 16.66
CA ALA A 270 3.51 4.59 16.49
C ALA A 270 2.56 4.50 15.29
N VAL A 271 3.05 3.95 14.17
CA VAL A 271 2.20 3.72 12.99
C VAL A 271 1.13 2.66 13.27
N ALA A 272 1.47 1.58 13.99
CA ALA A 272 0.51 0.56 14.40
C ALA A 272 -0.59 1.14 15.30
N ARG A 273 -0.24 1.96 16.29
CA ARG A 273 -1.22 2.67 17.13
C ARG A 273 -2.13 3.57 16.31
N LEU A 274 -1.59 4.33 15.36
CA LEU A 274 -2.37 5.17 14.47
C LEU A 274 -3.34 4.34 13.60
N ALA A 275 -2.89 3.20 13.07
CA ALA A 275 -3.75 2.30 12.32
C ALA A 275 -4.88 1.74 13.20
N CYS A 276 -4.58 1.30 14.42
CA CYS A 276 -5.61 0.85 15.37
C CYS A 276 -6.61 1.96 15.71
N ASP A 277 -6.14 3.19 15.93
CA ASP A 277 -6.99 4.36 16.16
C ASP A 277 -7.97 4.59 14.99
N TYR A 278 -7.53 4.49 13.74
CA TYR A 278 -8.45 4.53 12.60
C TYR A 278 -9.44 3.36 12.56
N LEU A 279 -9.01 2.15 12.91
CA LEU A 279 -9.87 0.95 12.91
C LEU A 279 -10.93 1.00 14.02
N GLU A 280 -10.61 1.63 15.15
CA GLU A 280 -11.51 1.86 16.29
C GLU A 280 -12.53 2.98 16.04
N ASN A 281 -12.21 3.91 15.12
CA ASN A 281 -13.02 5.08 14.78
C ASN A 281 -13.57 4.98 13.35
N PRO A 282 -14.61 4.15 13.11
CA PRO A 282 -15.14 3.83 11.78
C PRO A 282 -15.58 5.06 10.97
N GLU A 283 -16.03 6.12 11.65
CA GLU A 283 -16.44 7.39 11.06
C GLU A 283 -15.28 8.14 10.40
N ARG A 284 -14.07 8.07 10.97
CA ARG A 284 -12.87 8.67 10.35
C ARG A 284 -12.47 7.97 9.07
N LEU A 285 -12.60 6.64 9.05
CA LEU A 285 -12.41 5.86 7.82
C LEU A 285 -13.46 6.23 6.78
N GLU A 286 -14.72 6.42 7.17
CA GLU A 286 -15.77 6.78 6.23
C GLU A 286 -15.64 8.21 5.71
N GLU A 287 -15.20 9.15 6.54
CA GLU A 287 -14.83 10.50 6.09
C GLU A 287 -13.72 10.45 5.04
N MET A 288 -12.67 9.65 5.28
CA MET A 288 -11.60 9.41 4.31
C MET A 288 -12.15 8.80 3.01
N ARG A 289 -13.02 7.78 3.08
CA ARG A 289 -13.68 7.20 1.90
C ARG A 289 -14.47 8.25 1.12
N SER A 290 -15.26 9.07 1.82
CA SER A 290 -16.05 10.14 1.20
C SER A 290 -15.15 11.13 0.46
N CYS A 291 -14.05 11.56 1.08
CA CYS A 291 -13.08 12.46 0.44
C CYS A 291 -12.44 11.80 -0.79
N LEU A 292 -12.05 10.53 -0.71
CA LEU A 292 -11.50 9.78 -1.85
C LEU A 292 -12.51 9.68 -3.00
N ARG A 293 -13.79 9.38 -2.71
CA ARG A 293 -14.89 9.34 -3.70
C ARG A 293 -15.13 10.71 -4.37
N GLN A 294 -14.86 11.81 -3.69
CA GLN A 294 -15.02 13.16 -4.24
C GLN A 294 -13.89 13.53 -5.20
N VAL A 295 -12.70 12.97 -5.00
CA VAL A 295 -11.51 13.31 -5.80
C VAL A 295 -11.14 12.27 -6.85
N ARG A 296 -11.73 11.07 -6.81
CA ARG A 296 -11.63 10.13 -7.93
C ARG A 296 -12.22 10.79 -9.18
N GLY A 297 -11.52 10.68 -10.30
CA GLY A 297 -11.91 11.37 -11.54
C GLY A 297 -13.30 10.97 -12.04
N LYS A 298 -13.79 11.69 -13.05
CA LYS A 298 -15.04 11.31 -13.72
C LYS A 298 -14.74 10.24 -14.76
N PRO A 299 -15.59 9.21 -14.89
CA PRO A 299 -15.43 8.25 -15.97
C PRO A 299 -15.48 8.95 -17.34
N GLY A 300 -14.82 8.36 -18.34
CA GLY A 300 -14.74 8.88 -19.71
C GLY A 300 -13.34 9.26 -20.17
N ALA A 301 -12.28 8.88 -19.46
CA ALA A 301 -10.90 9.15 -19.86
C ALA A 301 -10.55 8.44 -21.17
N ALA A 302 -10.98 7.20 -21.37
CA ALA A 302 -10.74 6.48 -22.62
C ALA A 302 -11.35 7.23 -23.82
N GLN A 303 -12.58 7.76 -23.67
CA GLN A 303 -13.25 8.55 -24.70
C GLN A 303 -12.57 9.92 -24.91
N LYS A 304 -12.10 10.57 -23.83
CA LYS A 304 -11.32 11.82 -23.95
C LYS A 304 -10.00 11.58 -24.68
N LEU A 305 -9.30 10.49 -24.37
CA LEU A 305 -8.05 10.12 -25.03
C LEU A 305 -8.29 9.80 -26.51
N ALA A 306 -9.35 9.04 -26.83
CA ALA A 306 -9.73 8.76 -28.21
C ALA A 306 -10.01 10.04 -29.01
N ARG A 307 -10.70 11.02 -28.40
CA ARG A 307 -10.92 12.34 -29.02
C ARG A 307 -9.62 13.10 -29.25
N LEU A 308 -8.73 13.16 -28.25
CA LEU A 308 -7.42 13.82 -28.40
C LEU A 308 -6.55 13.20 -29.50
N VAL A 309 -6.56 11.86 -29.61
CA VAL A 309 -5.83 11.17 -30.68
C VAL A 309 -6.46 11.49 -32.04
N ALA A 310 -7.78 11.50 -32.14
CA ALA A 310 -8.48 11.87 -33.37
C ALA A 310 -8.15 13.32 -33.79
N ASP A 311 -8.11 14.26 -32.84
CA ASP A 311 -7.80 15.67 -33.10
C ASP A 311 -6.34 15.88 -33.57
N VAL A 312 -5.39 15.06 -33.12
CA VAL A 312 -3.98 15.11 -33.56
C VAL A 312 -3.77 14.50 -34.95
N LEU A 313 -4.65 13.57 -35.36
CA LEU A 313 -4.59 12.90 -36.65
C LEU A 313 -5.36 13.67 -37.76
N ALA A 314 -6.15 14.68 -37.40
CA ALA A 314 -6.88 15.56 -38.30
C ALA A 314 -6.01 16.72 -38.81
#